data_AF-A0AAD4T845-F1
#
_entry.id   AF-A0AAD4T845-F1
#
_cell.length_a   1.000
_cell.length_b   1.000
_cell.length_c   1.000
_cell.angle_alpha   90.00
_cell.angle_beta   90.00
_cell.angle_gamma   90.00
#
_symmetry.space_group_name_H-M   'P 1'
#
loop_
_entity.id
_entity.type
_entity.pdbx_description
1 polymer ?
#
loop_
_entity_poly.entity_id
_entity_poly.type
_entity_poly.pdbx_seq_one_letter_code
_entity_poly.pdbx_strand_id
1 'polypeptide(L)'
;KKELISTSELLELNHTNPKNTKGKVDESHLGCERWLPSASLAYLGDCIYELYARRHFLFPPLSVEEYNDRVMAVVRCEAQDALLKKLLSDDFLSVEERDILRWGKNIDTGKTKTTRRAGAAVYNRASSLETLMSF
;
A
#
# COMPACT_ATOMS: atom_id res chain seq x y z
N LYS A 1 33.47 -10.59 14.78
CA LYS A 1 33.16 -9.25 15.36
C LYS A 1 31.88 -8.80 14.65
N LYS A 2 30.71 -8.79 15.31
CA LYS A 2 29.47 -8.28 14.69
C LYS A 2 29.57 -6.76 14.64
N GLU A 3 29.38 -6.15 13.47
CA GLU A 3 29.24 -4.70 13.35
C GLU A 3 28.05 -4.24 14.20
N LEU A 4 28.27 -3.20 15.01
CA LEU A 4 27.21 -2.50 15.73
C LEU A 4 26.47 -1.64 14.71
N ILE A 5 25.22 -1.98 14.42
CA ILE A 5 24.35 -1.21 13.54
C ILE A 5 23.96 0.08 14.26
N SER A 6 24.30 1.24 13.70
CA SER A 6 23.86 2.55 14.20
C SER A 6 22.42 2.81 13.78
N THR A 7 21.50 2.94 14.76
CA THR A 7 20.08 3.22 14.47
C THR A 7 19.86 4.59 13.86
N SER A 8 20.68 5.58 14.24
CA SER A 8 20.59 6.94 13.70
C SER A 8 20.93 6.97 12.21
N GLU A 9 21.94 6.22 11.78
CA GLU A 9 22.35 6.14 10.37
C GLU A 9 21.27 5.50 9.49
N LEU A 10 20.53 4.51 10.02
CA LEU A 10 19.39 3.91 9.31
C LEU A 10 18.19 4.87 9.14
N LEU A 11 18.07 5.87 10.01
CA LEU A 11 17.00 6.86 10.00
C LEU A 11 17.38 8.14 9.23
N GLU A 12 18.63 8.29 8.81
CA GLU A 12 19.07 9.42 8.00
C GLU A 12 18.49 9.33 6.57
N LEU A 13 17.50 10.16 6.29
CA LEU A 13 16.99 10.36 4.93
C LEU A 13 17.96 11.25 4.16
N ASN A 14 18.77 10.65 3.29
CA ASN A 14 19.56 11.38 2.30
C ASN A 14 18.62 12.04 1.29
N HIS A 15 18.14 13.24 1.59
CA HIS A 15 17.30 14.03 0.70
C HIS A 15 18.10 14.46 -0.54
N THR A 16 18.04 13.69 -1.63
CA THR A 16 18.28 14.25 -2.96
C THR A 16 17.05 15.05 -3.36
N ASN A 17 17.00 16.31 -2.94
CA ASN A 17 15.92 17.26 -3.18
C ASN A 17 15.49 17.25 -4.67
N PRO A 18 14.30 16.74 -5.03
CA PRO A 18 13.76 16.95 -6.36
C PRO A 18 13.33 18.41 -6.45
N LYS A 19 14.06 19.18 -7.26
CA LYS A 19 13.86 20.62 -7.46
C LYS A 19 12.38 20.99 -7.66
N ASN A 20 11.87 21.83 -6.76
CA ASN A 20 11.01 22.98 -7.02
C ASN A 20 9.83 22.76 -7.98
N THR A 21 8.67 22.32 -7.46
CA THR A 21 7.38 22.51 -8.14
C THR A 21 6.59 23.56 -7.38
N LYS A 22 6.59 24.80 -7.90
CA LYS A 22 5.70 25.87 -7.44
C LYS A 22 4.26 25.49 -7.84
N GLY A 23 3.46 25.09 -6.86
CA GLY A 23 2.01 24.91 -7.01
C GLY A 23 1.31 25.46 -5.77
N LYS A 24 0.32 26.32 -5.98
CA LYS A 24 -0.55 26.90 -4.94
C LYS A 24 -1.10 25.78 -4.06
N VAL A 25 -0.90 25.88 -2.75
CA VAL A 25 -1.47 24.96 -1.76
C VAL A 25 -2.97 25.23 -1.73
N ASP A 26 -3.75 24.30 -2.28
CA ASP A 26 -5.20 24.28 -2.08
C ASP A 26 -5.47 23.45 -0.82
N GLU A 27 -6.09 24.07 0.17
CA GLU A 27 -6.22 23.61 1.55
C GLU A 27 -7.41 22.64 1.71
N SER A 28 -7.61 21.76 0.72
CA SER A 28 -8.72 20.80 0.70
C SER A 28 -8.23 19.41 1.14
N HIS A 29 -8.16 19.17 2.46
CA HIS A 29 -8.10 17.87 3.18
C HIS A 29 -7.10 16.76 2.74
N LEU A 30 -6.34 16.93 1.66
CA LEU A 30 -5.37 15.98 1.12
C LEU A 30 -4.07 16.76 0.87
N GLY A 31 -3.20 16.79 1.87
CA GLY A 31 -1.99 17.62 1.92
C GLY A 31 -0.87 17.16 0.98
N CYS A 32 0.36 17.16 1.49
CA CYS A 32 1.60 16.79 0.78
C CYS A 32 1.52 15.41 0.07
N GLU A 33 0.62 14.55 0.52
CA GLU A 33 0.41 13.17 0.03
C GLU A 33 0.11 13.09 -1.46
N ARG A 34 -0.59 14.07 -2.04
CA ARG A 34 -0.85 14.10 -3.50
C ARG A 34 0.40 14.37 -4.34
N TRP A 35 1.47 14.87 -3.72
CA TRP A 35 2.77 15.10 -4.37
C TRP A 35 3.68 13.87 -4.30
N LEU A 36 3.28 12.83 -3.57
CA LEU A 36 4.02 11.58 -3.50
C LEU A 36 3.65 10.68 -4.70
N PRO A 37 4.60 9.90 -5.24
CA PRO A 37 4.28 8.85 -6.20
C PRO A 37 3.28 7.86 -5.57
N SER A 38 2.29 7.41 -6.33
CA SER A 38 1.30 6.43 -5.86
C SER A 38 1.94 5.14 -5.35
N ALA A 39 3.08 4.72 -5.91
CA ALA A 39 3.86 3.58 -5.42
C ALA A 39 4.39 3.78 -3.98
N SER A 40 4.74 5.00 -3.60
CA SER A 40 5.19 5.33 -2.24
C SER A 40 4.04 5.26 -1.24
N LEU A 41 2.85 5.69 -1.65
CA LEU A 41 1.65 5.57 -0.84
C LEU A 41 1.18 4.12 -0.72
N ALA A 42 1.21 3.35 -1.81
CA ALA A 42 0.95 1.91 -1.77
C ALA A 42 1.91 1.18 -0.81
N TYR A 43 3.20 1.55 -0.80
CA TYR A 43 4.16 1.00 0.17
C TYR A 43 3.74 1.25 1.63
N LEU A 44 3.24 2.45 1.94
CA LEU A 44 2.72 2.76 3.28
C LEU A 44 1.41 2.00 3.56
N GLY A 45 0.51 1.97 2.59
CA GLY A 45 -0.79 1.32 2.71
C GLY A 45 -0.71 -0.20 2.85
N ASP A 46 0.26 -0.86 2.23
CA ASP A 46 0.55 -2.29 2.43
C ASP A 46 0.87 -2.59 3.91
N CYS A 47 1.69 -1.74 4.54
CA CYS A 47 1.99 -1.85 5.96
C CYS A 47 0.73 -1.68 6.84
N ILE A 48 -0.12 -0.71 6.51
CA ILE A 48 -1.37 -0.43 7.22
C ILE A 48 -2.34 -1.61 7.06
N TYR A 49 -2.51 -2.12 5.84
CA TYR A 49 -3.38 -3.25 5.53
C TYR A 49 -2.93 -4.52 6.27
N GLU A 50 -1.62 -4.82 6.23
CA GLU A 50 -1.07 -5.97 6.94
C GLU A 50 -1.23 -5.85 8.47
N LEU A 51 -1.09 -4.64 9.03
CA LEU A 51 -1.34 -4.40 10.45
C LEU A 51 -2.80 -4.76 10.82
N TYR A 52 -3.77 -4.30 10.04
CA TYR A 52 -5.18 -4.63 10.26
C TYR A 52 -5.46 -6.13 10.09
N ALA A 53 -4.85 -6.78 9.09
CA ALA A 53 -4.95 -8.22 8.90
C ALA A 53 -4.42 -9.01 10.10
N ARG A 54 -3.21 -8.67 10.58
CA ARG A 54 -2.61 -9.30 11.77
C ARG A 54 -3.47 -9.07 13.01
N ARG A 55 -3.98 -7.85 13.19
CA ARG A 55 -4.88 -7.52 14.31
C ARG A 55 -6.18 -8.33 14.27
N HIS A 56 -6.74 -8.56 13.08
CA HIS A 56 -7.98 -9.33 12.93
C HIS A 56 -7.84 -10.78 13.42
N PHE A 57 -6.69 -11.41 13.18
CA PHE A 57 -6.45 -12.79 13.59
C PHE A 57 -5.87 -12.93 15.00
N LEU A 58 -5.58 -11.84 15.71
CA LEU A 58 -4.86 -11.83 16.98
C LEU A 58 -5.57 -12.61 18.11
N PHE A 59 -6.89 -12.77 18.01
CA PHE A 59 -7.68 -13.50 19.00
C PHE A 59 -8.65 -14.49 18.33
N PRO A 60 -8.76 -15.75 18.82
CA PRO A 60 -7.97 -16.34 19.91
C PRO A 60 -6.49 -16.56 19.54
N PRO A 61 -5.58 -16.74 20.52
CA PRO A 61 -4.17 -16.96 20.22
C PRO A 61 -3.93 -18.19 19.35
N LEU A 62 -3.12 -18.03 18.31
CA LEU A 62 -2.73 -19.08 17.36
C LEU A 62 -1.23 -19.35 17.43
N SER A 63 -0.78 -20.43 16.78
CA SER A 63 0.65 -20.62 16.50
C SER A 63 1.16 -19.56 15.50
N VAL A 64 2.47 -19.31 15.51
CA VAL A 64 3.10 -18.36 14.56
C VAL A 64 2.87 -18.78 13.10
N GLU A 65 2.90 -20.08 12.82
CA GLU A 65 2.64 -20.63 11.49
C GLU A 65 1.19 -20.35 11.05
N GLU A 66 0.21 -20.59 11.94
CA GLU A 66 -1.19 -20.29 11.65
C GLU A 66 -1.46 -18.79 11.47
N TYR A 67 -0.81 -17.91 12.26
CA TYR A 67 -0.91 -16.47 12.04
C TYR A 67 -0.41 -16.09 10.65
N ASN A 68 0.78 -16.58 10.28
CA ASN A 68 1.38 -16.28 8.98
C ASN A 68 0.50 -16.78 7.84
N ASP A 69 -0.01 -18.00 7.91
CA ASP A 69 -0.87 -18.57 6.87
C ASP A 69 -2.16 -17.76 6.68
N ARG A 70 -2.82 -17.40 7.78
CA ARG A 70 -4.07 -16.63 7.74
C ARG A 70 -3.85 -15.21 7.23
N VAL A 71 -2.79 -14.54 7.70
CA VAL A 71 -2.43 -13.19 7.23
C VAL A 71 -2.08 -13.24 5.74
N MET A 72 -1.20 -14.16 5.32
CA MET A 72 -0.81 -14.32 3.91
C MET A 72 -2.00 -14.60 2.99
N ALA A 73 -3.00 -15.34 3.46
CA ALA A 73 -4.20 -15.63 2.69
C ALA A 73 -4.99 -14.36 2.31
N VAL A 74 -4.95 -13.31 3.15
CA VAL A 74 -5.70 -12.05 2.96
C VAL A 74 -4.87 -10.89 2.42
N VAL A 75 -3.56 -10.85 2.69
CA VAL A 75 -2.68 -9.75 2.23
C VAL A 75 -2.12 -9.96 0.83
N ARG A 76 -2.21 -11.17 0.26
CA ARG A 76 -1.79 -11.43 -1.12
C ARG A 76 -2.60 -10.64 -2.15
N CYS A 77 -1.96 -10.25 -3.26
CA CYS A 77 -2.57 -9.43 -4.30
C CYS A 77 -3.90 -9.98 -4.83
N GLU A 78 -4.05 -11.30 -4.97
CA GLU A 78 -5.30 -11.91 -5.45
C GLU A 78 -6.47 -11.68 -4.49
N ALA A 79 -6.21 -11.75 -3.18
CA ALA A 79 -7.24 -11.52 -2.16
C ALA A 79 -7.61 -10.05 -2.10
N GLN A 80 -6.62 -9.16 -2.16
CA GLN A 80 -6.84 -7.72 -2.24
C GLN A 80 -7.62 -7.31 -3.51
N ASP A 81 -7.30 -7.90 -4.67
CA ASP A 81 -8.06 -7.68 -5.91
C ASP A 81 -9.52 -8.16 -5.78
N ALA A 82 -9.74 -9.32 -5.18
CA ALA A 82 -11.10 -9.82 -4.94
C ALA A 82 -11.89 -8.90 -3.99
N LEU A 83 -11.25 -8.40 -2.93
CA LEU A 83 -11.85 -7.43 -2.02
C LEU A 83 -12.22 -6.14 -2.76
N LEU A 84 -11.29 -5.57 -3.52
CA LEU A 84 -11.54 -4.34 -4.27
C LEU A 84 -12.72 -4.50 -5.25
N LYS A 85 -12.77 -5.62 -5.98
CA LYS A 85 -13.90 -5.92 -6.87
C LYS A 85 -15.24 -5.95 -6.13
N LYS A 86 -15.24 -6.52 -4.91
CA LYS A 86 -16.43 -6.55 -4.05
C LYS A 86 -16.82 -5.14 -3.58
N LEU A 87 -15.86 -4.34 -3.11
CA LEU A 87 -16.13 -2.95 -2.68
C LEU A 87 -16.72 -2.11 -3.83
N LEU A 88 -16.25 -2.34 -5.06
CA LEU A 88 -16.79 -1.69 -6.25
C LEU A 88 -18.18 -2.21 -6.65
N SER A 89 -18.45 -3.51 -6.54
CA SER A 89 -19.77 -4.08 -6.85
C SER A 89 -20.83 -3.64 -5.86
N ASP A 90 -20.43 -3.48 -4.60
CA ASP A 90 -21.33 -3.11 -3.50
C ASP A 90 -21.52 -1.59 -3.40
N ASP A 91 -20.97 -0.81 -4.36
CA ASP A 91 -20.98 0.66 -4.40
C ASP A 91 -20.47 1.32 -3.11
N PHE A 92 -19.60 0.61 -2.37
CA PHE A 92 -19.19 0.99 -1.02
C PHE A 92 -18.29 2.23 -0.99
N LEU A 93 -17.54 2.46 -2.07
CA LEU A 93 -16.55 3.53 -2.16
C LEU A 93 -17.17 4.83 -2.69
N SER A 94 -16.84 5.94 -2.06
CA SER A 94 -17.15 7.29 -2.51
C SER A 94 -16.49 7.65 -3.85
N VAL A 95 -16.85 8.81 -4.40
CA VAL A 95 -16.27 9.31 -5.65
C VAL A 95 -14.78 9.60 -5.45
N GLU A 96 -14.42 10.21 -4.33
CA GLU A 96 -13.06 10.59 -3.97
C GLU A 96 -12.16 9.36 -3.82
N GLU A 97 -12.64 8.30 -3.17
CA GLU A 97 -11.87 7.05 -3.02
C GLU A 97 -11.67 6.34 -4.37
N ARG A 98 -12.66 6.38 -5.26
CA ARG A 98 -12.52 5.87 -6.64
C ARG A 98 -11.50 6.66 -7.45
N ASP A 99 -11.37 7.96 -7.20
CA ASP A 99 -10.36 8.81 -7.85
C ASP A 99 -8.95 8.39 -7.43
N ILE A 100 -8.75 8.12 -6.15
CA ILE A 100 -7.50 7.59 -5.62
C ILE A 100 -7.17 6.23 -6.25
N LEU A 101 -8.15 5.32 -6.36
CA LEU A 101 -7.95 4.02 -7.03
C LEU A 101 -7.54 4.17 -8.50
N ARG A 102 -8.18 5.08 -9.24
CA ARG A 102 -7.83 5.35 -10.64
C ARG A 102 -6.41 5.88 -10.78
N TRP A 103 -5.99 6.74 -9.86
CA TRP A 103 -4.63 7.25 -9.81
C TRP A 103 -3.60 6.17 -9.43
N GLY A 104 -3.89 5.35 -8.42
CA GLY A 104 -3.04 4.25 -7.95
C GLY A 104 -2.78 3.16 -9.01
N LYS A 105 -3.70 2.95 -9.95
CA LYS A 105 -3.52 1.97 -11.04
C LYS A 105 -2.41 2.34 -12.05
N ASN A 106 -1.96 3.59 -12.06
CA ASN A 106 -0.94 4.09 -13.00
C ASN A 106 0.51 3.88 -12.50
N ILE A 107 0.71 2.98 -11.53
CA ILE A 107 2.06 2.60 -11.12
C ILE A 107 2.73 1.87 -12.28
N ASP A 108 3.86 2.40 -12.75
CA ASP A 108 4.68 1.74 -13.76
C ASP A 108 5.35 0.52 -13.14
N THR A 109 4.74 -0.64 -13.34
CA THR A 109 5.23 -1.88 -12.76
C THR A 109 6.30 -2.49 -13.64
N GLY A 110 7.56 -2.37 -13.20
CA GLY A 110 8.61 -3.26 -13.67
C GLY A 110 8.21 -4.74 -13.47
N LYS A 111 8.85 -5.67 -14.20
CA LYS A 111 8.55 -7.12 -14.13
C LYS A 111 8.98 -7.75 -12.80
N THR A 112 8.26 -7.49 -11.72
CA THR A 112 8.46 -8.08 -10.38
C THR A 112 8.07 -9.57 -10.34
N LYS A 113 8.55 -10.32 -9.33
CA LYS A 113 8.13 -11.73 -9.12
C LYS A 113 6.62 -11.82 -8.90
N THR A 114 6.04 -10.86 -8.17
CA THR A 114 4.61 -10.81 -7.86
C THR A 114 3.76 -10.56 -9.09
N THR A 115 4.15 -9.61 -9.97
CA THR A 115 3.43 -9.36 -11.23
C THR A 115 3.49 -10.56 -12.18
N ARG A 116 4.59 -11.34 -12.19
CA ARG A 116 4.68 -12.59 -12.97
C ARG A 116 3.76 -13.69 -12.45
N ARG A 117 3.57 -13.76 -11.12
CA ARG A 117 2.73 -14.78 -10.47
C ARG A 117 1.24 -14.46 -10.57
N ALA A 118 0.86 -13.24 -10.19
CA ALA A 118 -0.54 -12.81 -10.07
C ALA A 118 -1.08 -12.18 -11.37
N GLY A 119 -0.18 -11.73 -12.26
CA GLY A 119 -0.52 -10.92 -13.42
C GLY A 119 -0.53 -9.42 -13.11
N ALA A 120 -0.10 -8.60 -14.07
CA ALA A 120 0.01 -7.15 -13.92
C ALA A 120 -1.32 -6.49 -13.54
N ALA A 121 -2.44 -6.96 -14.11
CA ALA A 121 -3.75 -6.37 -13.84
C ALA A 121 -4.21 -6.60 -12.38
N VAL A 122 -3.93 -7.78 -11.81
CA VAL A 122 -4.25 -8.11 -10.41
C VAL A 122 -3.35 -7.29 -9.49
N TYR A 123 -2.05 -7.26 -9.78
CA TYR A 123 -1.10 -6.48 -9.00
C TYR A 123 -1.45 -4.99 -8.98
N ASN A 124 -1.75 -4.38 -10.13
CA ASN A 124 -2.08 -2.95 -10.19
C ASN A 124 -3.35 -2.61 -9.41
N ARG A 125 -4.32 -3.54 -9.38
CA ARG A 125 -5.55 -3.37 -8.59
C ARG A 125 -5.28 -3.50 -7.09
N ALA A 126 -4.52 -4.50 -6.65
CA ALA A 126 -4.08 -4.61 -5.27
C ALA A 126 -3.30 -3.37 -4.83
N SER A 127 -2.32 -2.94 -5.61
CA SER A 127 -1.51 -1.76 -5.30
C SER A 127 -2.32 -0.46 -5.29
N SER A 128 -3.37 -0.34 -6.12
CA SER A 128 -4.30 0.78 -6.02
C SER A 128 -5.12 0.76 -4.73
N LEU A 129 -5.51 -0.42 -4.24
CA LEU A 129 -6.18 -0.56 -2.95
C LEU A 129 -5.23 -0.17 -1.81
N GLU A 130 -3.98 -0.61 -1.85
CA GLU A 130 -2.95 -0.19 -0.90
C GLU A 130 -2.77 1.34 -0.93
N THR A 131 -2.74 1.95 -2.11
CA THR A 131 -2.68 3.43 -2.25
C THR A 131 -3.86 4.11 -1.57
N LEU A 132 -5.06 3.51 -1.65
CA LEU A 132 -6.24 4.04 -0.96
C LEU A 132 -6.11 3.95 0.56
N MET A 133 -5.54 2.86 1.08
CA MET A 133 -5.38 2.62 2.53
C MET A 133 -4.40 3.58 3.22
N SER A 134 -3.61 4.34 2.48
CA SER A 134 -2.69 5.33 3.05
C SER A 134 -3.34 6.69 3.35
N PHE A 135 -4.60 6.89 2.95
CA PHE A 135 -5.42 8.08 3.23
C PHE A 135 -6.39 7.77 4.38
#